data_AF-A0A2H0P1A6-F1
#
_entry.id   AF-A0A2H0P1A6-F1
#
_cell.length_a   1.000
_cell.length_b   1.000
_cell.length_c   1.000
_cell.angle_alpha   90.00
_cell.angle_beta   90.00
_cell.angle_gamma   90.00
#
_symmetry.space_group_name_H-M   'P 1'
#
loop_
_entity.id
_entity.type
_entity.pdbx_description
1 polymer ?
#
loop_
_entity_poly.entity_id
_entity_poly.type
_entity_poly.pdbx_seq_one_letter_code
_entity_poly.pdbx_strand_id
1 'polypeptide(L)'
;MKYVLLVCAIAVAGFMAYQEFKPVPPPPPPPPPPAILSEPAPVINEAEQAKILKSTQDQDPSVRWEAVLLLDKMKSPEATPVIFRMLHKDFEPTVRIKAAELLGNRNGPDVVNALAAALKDQEPAVRLAVILALDKIGDYSVAGVLATGPIRDQEESVRLQALKTLNSLQDKKQAEIEAARARYEQEKAAAAAEAAK
;
A
#
# COMPACT_ATOMS: atom_id res chain seq x y z
N MET A 1 -35.70 -41.18 -63.29
CA MET A 1 -34.84 -40.07 -63.76
C MET A 1 -35.07 -38.73 -63.04
N LYS A 2 -36.31 -38.29 -62.75
CA LYS A 2 -36.56 -36.97 -62.13
C LYS A 2 -35.92 -36.75 -60.74
N TYR A 3 -35.86 -37.77 -59.88
CA TYR A 3 -35.28 -37.62 -58.53
C TYR A 3 -33.75 -37.51 -58.51
N VAL A 4 -33.04 -38.10 -59.47
CA VAL A 4 -31.56 -38.05 -59.52
C VAL A 4 -31.08 -36.64 -59.86
N LEU A 5 -31.75 -35.95 -60.80
CA LEU A 5 -31.43 -34.57 -61.16
C LEU A 5 -31.71 -33.59 -60.01
N LEU A 6 -32.79 -33.82 -59.25
CA LEU A 6 -33.12 -33.01 -58.07
C LEU A 6 -32.06 -33.16 -56.96
N VAL A 7 -31.60 -34.39 -56.69
CA VAL A 7 -30.56 -34.65 -55.68
C VAL A 7 -29.22 -34.02 -56.10
N CYS A 8 -28.83 -34.12 -57.37
CA CYS A 8 -27.63 -33.45 -57.87
C CYS A 8 -27.73 -31.92 -57.76
N ALA A 9 -28.90 -31.33 -58.07
CA ALA A 9 -29.09 -29.89 -57.95
C ALA A 9 -28.97 -29.40 -56.50
N ILE A 10 -29.55 -30.12 -55.54
CA ILE A 10 -29.43 -29.80 -54.12
C ILE A 10 -27.98 -29.96 -53.63
N ALA A 11 -27.27 -31.00 -54.09
CA ALA A 11 -25.87 -31.21 -53.72
C ALA A 11 -24.94 -30.10 -54.27
N VAL A 12 -25.15 -29.67 -55.52
CA VAL A 12 -24.39 -28.57 -56.13
C VAL A 12 -24.71 -27.24 -55.44
N ALA A 13 -25.98 -26.96 -55.15
CA ALA A 13 -26.39 -25.77 -54.42
C ALA A 13 -25.80 -25.75 -52.99
N GLY A 14 -25.81 -26.90 -52.30
CA GLY A 14 -25.20 -27.05 -50.98
C GLY A 14 -23.68 -26.88 -51.00
N PHE A 15 -22.99 -27.38 -52.03
CA PHE A 15 -21.55 -27.18 -52.19
C PHE A 15 -21.18 -25.73 -52.51
N MET A 16 -21.96 -25.07 -53.36
CA MET A 16 -21.78 -23.64 -53.68
C MET A 16 -22.01 -22.78 -52.44
N ALA A 17 -23.09 -23.04 -51.68
CA ALA A 17 -23.34 -22.39 -50.39
C ALA A 17 -22.21 -22.68 -49.40
N TYR A 18 -21.71 -23.91 -49.33
CA TYR A 18 -20.58 -24.24 -48.48
C TYR A 18 -19.31 -23.49 -48.86
N GLN A 19 -19.05 -23.25 -50.14
CA GLN A 19 -17.91 -22.46 -50.62
C GLN A 19 -18.05 -20.98 -50.26
N GLU A 20 -19.26 -20.41 -50.34
CA GLU A 20 -19.53 -19.02 -49.92
C GLU A 20 -19.43 -18.82 -48.41
N PHE A 21 -19.81 -19.84 -47.62
CA PHE A 21 -19.82 -19.77 -46.15
C PHE A 21 -18.64 -20.50 -45.49
N LYS A 22 -17.55 -20.80 -46.22
CA LYS A 22 -16.35 -21.35 -45.57
C LYS A 22 -15.84 -20.33 -44.55
N PRO A 23 -15.75 -20.70 -43.25
CA PRO A 23 -15.17 -19.81 -42.28
C PRO A 23 -13.73 -19.51 -42.70
N VAL A 24 -13.42 -18.21 -42.85
CA VAL A 24 -12.04 -17.77 -43.11
C VAL A 24 -11.19 -18.32 -41.97
N PRO A 25 -10.08 -19.02 -42.25
CA PRO A 25 -9.20 -19.47 -41.18
C PRO A 25 -8.81 -18.25 -40.34
N PRO A 26 -8.80 -18.36 -39.00
CA PRO A 26 -8.42 -17.23 -38.17
C PRO A 26 -7.05 -16.74 -38.63
N PRO A 27 -6.83 -15.42 -38.67
CA PRO A 27 -5.51 -14.90 -39.02
C PRO A 27 -4.47 -15.53 -38.08
N PRO A 28 -3.26 -15.83 -38.57
CA PRO A 28 -2.20 -16.32 -37.70
C PRO A 28 -2.04 -15.34 -36.53
N PRO A 29 -1.79 -15.83 -35.30
CA PRO A 29 -1.55 -14.94 -34.17
C PRO A 29 -0.42 -13.97 -34.53
N PRO A 30 -0.53 -12.69 -34.14
CA PRO A 30 0.55 -11.74 -34.38
C PRO A 30 1.86 -12.29 -33.77
N PRO A 31 3.02 -12.02 -34.39
CA PRO A 31 4.29 -12.41 -33.79
C PRO A 31 4.38 -11.84 -32.36
N PRO A 32 4.96 -12.58 -31.40
CA PRO A 32 5.19 -12.04 -30.07
C PRO A 32 6.01 -10.74 -30.19
N PRO A 33 5.73 -9.72 -29.36
CA PRO A 33 6.56 -8.52 -29.31
C PRO A 33 8.04 -8.89 -29.18
N PRO A 34 8.96 -8.16 -29.84
CA PRO A 34 10.38 -8.46 -29.73
C PRO A 34 10.80 -8.52 -28.26
N ALA A 35 11.57 -9.54 -27.89
CA ALA A 35 12.07 -9.68 -26.52
C ALA A 35 12.88 -8.42 -26.17
N ILE A 36 12.56 -7.78 -25.03
CA ILE A 36 13.42 -6.75 -24.45
C ILE A 36 14.73 -7.46 -24.06
N LEU A 37 15.77 -7.29 -24.88
CA LEU A 37 17.05 -8.00 -24.71
C LEU A 37 17.80 -7.58 -23.43
N SER A 38 17.48 -6.40 -22.89
CA SER A 38 17.96 -5.90 -21.60
C SER A 38 17.02 -4.80 -21.12
N GLU A 39 16.74 -4.75 -19.82
CA GLU A 39 15.99 -3.63 -19.25
C GLU A 39 16.69 -2.29 -19.54
N PRO A 40 15.96 -1.22 -19.89
CA PRO A 40 16.55 0.08 -20.11
C PRO A 40 17.23 0.57 -18.82
N ALA A 41 18.36 1.26 -18.97
CA ALA A 41 19.08 1.82 -17.83
C ALA A 41 18.14 2.69 -16.97
N PRO A 42 18.28 2.67 -15.62
CA PRO A 42 17.47 3.50 -14.77
C PRO A 42 17.72 4.98 -15.08
N VAL A 43 16.65 5.79 -15.01
CA VAL A 43 16.72 7.24 -15.29
C VAL A 43 17.70 7.94 -14.34
N ILE A 44 17.84 7.44 -13.12
CA ILE A 44 18.76 7.95 -12.09
C ILE A 44 19.77 6.86 -11.77
N ASN A 45 21.06 7.17 -11.94
CA ASN A 45 22.15 6.27 -11.57
C ASN A 45 22.60 6.46 -10.11
N GLU A 46 23.48 5.58 -9.62
CA GLU A 46 23.99 5.62 -8.23
C GLU A 46 24.69 6.94 -7.89
N ALA A 47 25.44 7.53 -8.83
CA ALA A 47 26.13 8.79 -8.60
C ALA A 47 25.16 9.97 -8.48
N GLU A 48 24.05 9.95 -9.22
CA GLU A 48 22.97 10.93 -9.11
C GLU A 48 22.17 10.72 -7.83
N GLN A 49 21.91 9.48 -7.43
CA GLN A 49 21.28 9.16 -6.15
C GLN A 49 22.09 9.70 -4.96
N ALA A 50 23.42 9.60 -5.00
CA ALA A 50 24.29 10.20 -3.99
C ALA A 50 24.17 11.74 -3.92
N LYS A 51 23.90 12.41 -5.05
CA LYS A 51 23.62 13.86 -5.08
C LYS A 51 22.25 14.17 -4.48
N ILE A 52 21.23 13.38 -4.79
CA ILE A 52 19.88 13.52 -4.21
C ILE A 52 19.94 13.34 -2.68
N LEU A 53 20.74 12.38 -2.20
CA LEU A 53 20.92 12.18 -0.76
C LEU A 53 21.48 13.44 -0.06
N LYS A 54 22.38 14.18 -0.71
CA LYS A 54 22.89 15.46 -0.18
C LYS A 54 21.79 16.52 -0.13
N SER A 55 20.89 16.57 -1.12
CA SER A 55 19.73 17.49 -1.12
C SER A 55 18.75 17.24 0.04
N THR A 56 18.78 16.06 0.69
CA THR A 56 18.00 15.80 1.92
C THR A 56 18.50 16.60 3.14
N GLN A 57 19.57 17.39 2.98
CA GLN A 57 20.15 18.28 3.99
C GLN A 57 20.23 19.74 3.51
N ASP A 58 19.51 20.07 2.43
CA ASP A 58 19.43 21.44 1.92
C ASP A 58 18.89 22.43 2.98
N GLN A 59 19.23 23.71 2.86
CA GLN A 59 18.71 24.74 3.76
C GLN A 59 17.21 24.96 3.56
N ASP A 60 16.72 24.81 2.32
CA ASP A 60 15.30 24.95 2.01
C ASP A 60 14.53 23.66 2.40
N PRO A 61 13.53 23.75 3.29
CA PRO A 61 12.72 22.59 3.69
C PRO A 61 11.98 21.92 2.53
N SER A 62 11.59 22.69 1.50
CA SER A 62 10.92 22.17 0.31
C SER A 62 11.86 21.31 -0.51
N VAL A 63 13.12 21.73 -0.67
CA VAL A 63 14.16 20.96 -1.37
C VAL A 63 14.46 19.68 -0.60
N ARG A 64 14.60 19.76 0.74
CA ARG A 64 14.79 18.57 1.58
C ARG A 64 13.65 17.57 1.39
N TRP A 65 12.41 18.05 1.45
CA TRP A 65 11.22 17.21 1.33
C TRP A 65 11.11 16.55 -0.05
N GLU A 66 11.33 17.30 -1.12
CA GLU A 66 11.23 16.76 -2.47
C GLU A 66 12.34 15.73 -2.75
N ALA A 67 13.55 15.94 -2.21
CA ALA A 67 14.63 14.99 -2.30
C ALA A 67 14.28 13.64 -1.64
N VAL A 68 13.68 13.65 -0.45
CA VAL A 68 13.26 12.40 0.21
C VAL A 68 12.09 11.73 -0.50
N LEU A 69 11.15 12.48 -1.07
CA LEU A 69 10.06 11.92 -1.88
C LEU A 69 10.57 11.22 -3.14
N LEU A 70 11.59 11.80 -3.79
CA LEU A 70 12.23 11.16 -4.94
C LEU A 70 12.90 9.85 -4.55
N LEU A 71 13.69 9.84 -3.45
CA LEU A 71 14.30 8.61 -2.93
C LEU A 71 13.22 7.56 -2.60
N ASP A 72 12.13 7.97 -1.98
CA ASP A 72 11.04 7.05 -1.64
C ASP A 72 10.34 6.46 -2.87
N LYS A 73 10.06 7.31 -3.87
CA LYS A 73 9.48 6.88 -5.16
C LYS A 73 10.39 5.90 -5.89
N MET A 74 11.71 6.07 -5.78
CA MET A 74 12.70 5.15 -6.31
C MET A 74 12.85 3.87 -5.47
N LYS A 75 12.17 3.76 -4.32
CA LYS A 75 12.32 2.69 -3.34
C LYS A 75 13.78 2.53 -2.87
N SER A 76 14.49 3.65 -2.78
CA SER A 76 15.86 3.71 -2.28
C SER A 76 15.89 3.24 -0.81
N PRO A 77 16.81 2.32 -0.43
CA PRO A 77 16.93 1.87 0.96
C PRO A 77 17.29 3.03 1.91
N GLU A 78 17.89 4.11 1.40
CA GLU A 78 18.23 5.32 2.13
C GLU A 78 17.01 6.20 2.48
N ALA A 79 15.86 6.01 1.82
CA ALA A 79 14.67 6.84 2.04
C ALA A 79 14.16 6.72 3.49
N THR A 80 13.98 5.50 4.00
CA THR A 80 13.44 5.29 5.36
C THR A 80 14.33 5.90 6.46
N PRO A 81 15.66 5.67 6.48
CA PRO A 81 16.54 6.36 7.43
C PRO A 81 16.47 7.89 7.35
N VAL A 82 16.33 8.46 6.14
CA VAL A 82 16.16 9.91 5.95
C VAL A 82 14.84 10.40 6.54
N ILE A 83 13.74 9.69 6.29
CA ILE A 83 12.41 10.06 6.81
C ILE A 83 12.39 10.00 8.34
N PHE A 84 12.99 8.97 8.96
CA PHE A 84 13.14 8.91 10.41
C PHE A 84 13.95 10.08 10.96
N ARG A 85 15.06 10.43 10.31
CA ARG A 85 15.84 11.61 10.70
C ARG A 85 15.01 12.88 10.60
N MET A 86 14.25 13.05 9.52
CA MET A 86 13.40 14.22 9.31
C MET A 86 12.33 14.33 10.39
N LEU A 87 11.62 13.24 10.70
CA LEU A 87 10.62 13.20 11.77
C LEU A 87 11.19 13.68 13.12
N HIS A 88 12.42 13.31 13.45
CA HIS A 88 12.99 13.55 14.78
C HIS A 88 13.85 14.81 14.90
N LYS A 89 14.43 15.28 13.80
CA LYS A 89 15.52 16.26 13.84
C LYS A 89 15.39 17.38 12.82
N ASP A 90 14.40 17.35 11.92
CA ASP A 90 14.22 18.46 11.00
C ASP A 90 13.78 19.71 11.79
N PHE A 91 14.42 20.84 11.52
CA PHE A 91 14.11 22.10 12.19
C PHE A 91 12.71 22.60 11.85
N GLU A 92 12.24 22.31 10.64
CA GLU A 92 10.98 22.80 10.12
C GLU A 92 9.82 21.87 10.53
N PRO A 93 8.86 22.32 11.33
CA PRO A 93 7.77 21.46 11.80
C PRO A 93 6.92 20.90 10.66
N THR A 94 6.76 21.64 9.56
CA THR A 94 6.03 21.16 8.39
C THR A 94 6.70 19.94 7.73
N VAL A 95 8.02 19.85 7.77
CA VAL A 95 8.76 18.65 7.30
C VAL A 95 8.53 17.48 8.26
N ARG A 96 8.54 17.71 9.57
CA ARG A 96 8.27 16.66 10.57
C ARG A 96 6.85 16.11 10.47
N ILE A 97 5.84 16.97 10.24
CA ILE A 97 4.44 16.57 9.98
C ILE A 97 4.38 15.67 8.76
N LYS A 98 4.94 16.11 7.62
CA LYS A 98 4.94 15.33 6.39
C LYS A 98 5.65 13.99 6.54
N ALA A 99 6.74 13.94 7.30
CA ALA A 99 7.43 12.70 7.62
C ALA A 99 6.54 11.76 8.45
N ALA A 100 5.82 12.27 9.45
CA ALA A 100 4.87 11.48 10.24
C ALA A 100 3.73 10.92 9.36
N GLU A 101 3.15 11.74 8.49
CA GLU A 101 2.09 11.33 7.56
C GLU A 101 2.56 10.25 6.58
N LEU A 102 3.76 10.40 6.03
CA LEU A 102 4.35 9.41 5.12
C LEU A 102 4.62 8.09 5.83
N LEU A 103 5.14 8.13 7.06
CA LEU A 103 5.36 6.97 7.90
C LEU A 103 4.05 6.29 8.34
N GLY A 104 2.97 7.04 8.53
CA GLY A 104 1.64 6.49 8.85
C GLY A 104 1.05 5.59 7.76
N ASN A 105 1.62 5.61 6.54
CA ASN A 105 1.27 4.68 5.45
C ASN A 105 2.10 3.38 5.48
N ARG A 106 2.97 3.21 6.49
CA ARG A 106 3.90 2.09 6.59
C ARG A 106 3.64 1.31 7.86
N ASN A 107 3.83 0.00 7.77
CA ASN A 107 3.76 -0.89 8.91
C ASN A 107 5.18 -1.30 9.32
N GLY A 108 5.35 -1.61 10.60
CA GLY A 108 6.59 -2.17 11.13
C GLY A 108 6.95 -1.61 12.50
N PRO A 109 7.61 -2.40 13.36
CA PRO A 109 7.92 -2.00 14.73
C PRO A 109 8.81 -0.75 14.78
N ASP A 110 9.76 -0.61 13.85
CA ASP A 110 10.64 0.57 13.79
C ASP A 110 9.87 1.86 13.46
N VAL A 111 8.86 1.77 12.58
CA VAL A 111 7.99 2.89 12.23
C VAL A 111 7.16 3.31 13.44
N VAL A 112 6.55 2.34 14.12
CA VAL A 112 5.76 2.56 15.34
C VAL A 112 6.62 3.19 16.44
N ASN A 113 7.84 2.68 16.65
CA ASN A 113 8.78 3.21 17.64
C ASN A 113 9.21 4.64 17.33
N ALA A 114 9.52 4.94 16.06
CA ALA A 114 9.87 6.29 15.62
C ALA A 114 8.70 7.26 15.84
N LEU A 115 7.49 6.91 15.43
CA LEU A 115 6.30 7.73 15.68
C LEU A 115 6.04 7.89 17.18
N ALA A 116 6.12 6.84 17.98
CA ALA A 116 5.92 6.92 19.43
C ALA A 116 6.93 7.85 20.12
N ALA A 117 8.18 7.88 19.67
CA ALA A 117 9.18 8.82 20.16
C ALA A 117 8.84 10.28 19.79
N ALA A 118 8.23 10.52 18.63
CA ALA A 118 7.81 11.84 18.16
C ALA A 118 6.53 12.38 18.85
N LEU A 119 5.85 11.60 19.70
CA LEU A 119 4.74 12.09 20.55
C LEU A 119 5.18 13.16 21.56
N LYS A 120 6.49 13.35 21.74
CA LYS A 120 7.08 14.39 22.61
C LYS A 120 7.59 15.61 21.84
N ASP A 121 7.23 15.73 20.56
CA ASP A 121 7.64 16.88 19.75
C ASP A 121 7.19 18.19 20.40
N GLN A 122 8.01 19.24 20.28
CA GLN A 122 7.71 20.53 20.86
C GLN A 122 6.50 21.20 20.18
N GLU A 123 6.33 20.97 18.88
CA GLU A 123 5.25 21.54 18.10
C GLU A 123 3.98 20.67 18.24
N PRO A 124 2.87 21.22 18.76
CA PRO A 124 1.64 20.45 18.89
C PRO A 124 1.07 19.92 17.58
N ALA A 125 1.24 20.66 16.47
CA ALA A 125 0.82 20.18 15.15
C ALA A 125 1.55 18.90 14.74
N VAL A 126 2.84 18.76 15.09
CA VAL A 126 3.61 17.53 14.86
C VAL A 126 3.08 16.40 15.74
N ARG A 127 2.85 16.65 17.04
CA ARG A 127 2.28 15.63 17.95
C ARG A 127 0.93 15.12 17.45
N LEU A 128 0.06 16.02 16.97
CA LEU A 128 -1.22 15.66 16.38
C LEU A 128 -1.06 14.77 15.14
N ALA A 129 -0.18 15.15 14.21
CA ALA A 129 0.10 14.37 13.00
C ALA A 129 0.63 12.98 13.33
N VAL A 130 1.48 12.86 14.35
CA VAL A 130 2.00 11.58 14.84
C VAL A 130 0.89 10.70 15.40
N ILE A 131 -0.05 11.24 16.19
CA ILE A 131 -1.19 10.47 16.71
C ILE A 131 -2.07 9.96 15.58
N LEU A 132 -2.33 10.78 14.56
CA LEU A 132 -3.09 10.39 13.37
C LEU A 132 -2.38 9.28 12.58
N ALA A 133 -1.05 9.37 12.43
CA ALA A 133 -0.25 8.34 11.80
C ALA A 133 -0.33 7.00 12.57
N LEU A 134 -0.24 7.04 13.90
CA LEU A 134 -0.38 5.86 14.75
C LEU A 134 -1.78 5.23 14.67
N ASP A 135 -2.83 6.04 14.65
CA ASP A 135 -4.21 5.55 14.46
C ASP A 135 -4.39 4.84 13.11
N LYS A 136 -3.79 5.41 12.05
CA LYS A 136 -3.81 4.83 10.72
C LYS A 136 -3.11 3.47 10.66
N ILE A 137 -1.95 3.33 11.32
CA ILE A 137 -1.24 2.06 11.44
C ILE A 137 -2.10 1.05 12.22
N GLY A 138 -2.78 1.49 13.28
CA GLY A 138 -3.70 0.64 14.05
C GLY A 138 -2.99 -0.36 14.97
N ASP A 139 -1.69 -0.17 15.23
CA ASP A 139 -0.94 -1.01 16.17
C ASP A 139 -1.30 -0.64 17.61
N TYR A 140 -2.00 -1.55 18.29
CA TYR A 140 -2.49 -1.35 19.65
C TYR A 140 -1.36 -1.30 20.72
N SER A 141 -0.13 -1.68 20.39
CA SER A 141 1.01 -1.58 21.32
C SER A 141 1.28 -0.15 21.78
N VAL A 142 0.87 0.86 21.01
CA VAL A 142 1.03 2.29 21.36
C VAL A 142 -0.01 2.81 22.35
N ALA A 143 -1.06 2.03 22.65
CA ALA A 143 -2.14 2.48 23.53
C ALA A 143 -1.63 2.93 24.91
N GLY A 144 -0.65 2.22 25.48
CA GLY A 144 -0.06 2.59 26.77
C GLY A 144 0.66 3.94 26.73
N VAL A 145 1.36 4.24 25.64
CA VAL A 145 2.07 5.52 25.46
C VAL A 145 1.06 6.66 25.27
N LEU A 146 0.02 6.45 24.46
CA LEU A 146 -1.05 7.44 24.26
C LEU A 146 -1.82 7.75 25.56
N ALA A 147 -2.09 6.73 26.40
CA ALA A 147 -2.84 6.85 27.65
C ALA A 147 -2.07 7.50 28.82
N THR A 148 -0.77 7.78 28.65
CA THR A 148 0.04 8.40 29.71
C THR A 148 0.34 9.87 29.42
N GLY A 149 0.91 10.15 28.24
CA GLY A 149 1.32 11.50 27.82
C GLY A 149 0.23 12.23 27.04
N PRO A 150 -0.05 11.85 25.78
CA PRO A 150 -0.93 12.61 24.87
C PRO A 150 -2.33 12.93 25.38
N ILE A 151 -2.98 12.07 26.17
CA ILE A 151 -4.29 12.41 26.76
C ILE A 151 -4.24 13.56 27.79
N ARG A 152 -3.04 13.90 28.28
CA ARG A 152 -2.77 15.02 29.20
C ARG A 152 -1.94 16.12 28.53
N ASP A 153 -1.88 16.13 27.20
CA ASP A 153 -1.16 17.16 26.45
C ASP A 153 -1.68 18.57 26.77
N GLN A 154 -0.84 19.59 26.62
CA GLN A 154 -1.25 20.98 26.85
C GLN A 154 -2.26 21.46 25.81
N GLU A 155 -2.13 20.99 24.56
CA GLU A 155 -3.05 21.34 23.49
C GLU A 155 -4.30 20.46 23.52
N GLU A 156 -5.45 21.12 23.46
CA GLU A 156 -6.75 20.44 23.48
C GLU A 156 -6.95 19.50 22.29
N SER A 157 -6.51 19.92 21.11
CA SER A 157 -6.62 19.12 19.87
C SER A 157 -5.85 17.80 20.00
N VAL A 158 -4.66 17.84 20.63
CA VAL A 158 -3.82 16.66 20.87
C VAL A 158 -4.49 15.72 21.88
N ARG A 159 -5.02 16.25 22.99
CA ARG A 159 -5.77 15.45 23.98
C ARG A 159 -6.99 14.76 23.37
N LEU A 160 -7.79 15.54 22.62
CA LEU A 160 -9.00 15.04 21.97
C LEU A 160 -8.67 13.93 20.97
N GLN A 161 -7.64 14.15 20.15
CA GLN A 161 -7.24 13.16 19.15
C GLN A 161 -6.67 11.90 19.81
N ALA A 162 -5.88 12.03 20.88
CA ALA A 162 -5.37 10.87 21.63
C ALA A 162 -6.50 9.98 22.16
N LEU A 163 -7.56 10.58 22.73
CA LEU A 163 -8.73 9.84 23.21
C LEU A 163 -9.49 9.14 22.08
N LYS A 164 -9.69 9.82 20.93
CA LYS A 164 -10.31 9.23 19.74
C LYS A 164 -9.50 8.04 19.22
N THR A 165 -8.18 8.19 19.14
CA THR A 165 -7.28 7.12 18.69
C THR A 165 -7.30 5.93 19.66
N LEU A 166 -7.31 6.16 20.97
CA LEU A 166 -7.45 5.07 21.95
C LEU A 166 -8.76 4.30 21.78
N ASN A 167 -9.88 5.00 21.54
CA ASN A 167 -11.16 4.36 21.25
C ASN A 167 -11.10 3.52 19.96
N SER A 168 -10.56 4.10 18.89
CA SER A 168 -10.35 3.42 17.60
C SER A 168 -9.51 2.14 17.74
N LEU A 169 -8.40 2.21 18.48
CA LEU A 169 -7.53 1.05 18.74
C LEU A 169 -8.22 -0.02 19.58
N GLN A 170 -9.04 0.38 20.57
CA GLN A 170 -9.84 -0.55 21.37
C GLN A 170 -10.87 -1.28 20.51
N ASP A 171 -11.61 -0.57 19.66
CA ASP A 171 -12.61 -1.14 18.77
C ASP A 171 -11.98 -2.14 17.79
N LYS A 172 -10.84 -1.77 17.19
CA LYS A 172 -10.06 -2.65 16.30
C LYS A 172 -9.61 -3.92 17.04
N LYS A 173 -9.09 -3.79 18.27
CA LYS A 173 -8.62 -4.94 19.05
C LYS A 173 -9.77 -5.86 19.45
N GLN A 174 -10.91 -5.30 19.81
CA GLN A 174 -12.10 -6.07 20.18
C GLN A 174 -12.64 -6.87 18.98
N ALA A 175 -12.72 -6.24 17.81
CA ALA A 175 -13.11 -6.91 16.57
C ALA A 175 -12.16 -8.07 16.20
N GLU A 176 -10.84 -7.88 16.39
CA GLU A 176 -9.84 -8.94 16.19
C GLU A 176 -10.08 -10.14 17.13
N ILE A 177 -10.34 -9.88 18.42
CA ILE A 177 -10.62 -10.92 19.42
C ILE A 177 -11.90 -11.70 19.08
N GLU A 178 -12.95 -11.00 18.69
CA GLU A 178 -14.23 -11.61 18.31
C GLU A 178 -14.09 -12.47 17.05
N ALA A 179 -13.37 -11.98 16.03
CA ALA A 179 -13.09 -12.75 14.83
C ALA A 179 -12.26 -14.01 15.13
N ALA A 180 -11.26 -13.92 16.01
CA ALA A 180 -10.46 -15.06 16.43
C ALA A 180 -11.31 -16.12 17.18
N ARG A 181 -12.20 -15.70 18.09
CA ARG A 181 -13.13 -16.60 18.78
C ARG A 181 -14.08 -17.29 17.81
N ALA A 182 -14.64 -16.54 16.86
CA ALA A 182 -15.54 -17.09 15.85
C ALA A 182 -14.84 -18.15 14.97
N ARG A 183 -13.60 -17.89 14.56
CA ARG A 183 -12.79 -18.88 13.81
C ARG A 183 -12.54 -20.15 14.61
N TYR A 184 -12.15 -20.02 15.88
CA TYR A 184 -11.93 -21.17 16.75
C TYR A 184 -13.19 -22.04 16.89
N GLU A 185 -14.36 -21.44 17.13
CA GLU A 185 -15.61 -22.20 17.25
C GLU A 185 -16.02 -22.86 15.92
N GLN A 186 -15.76 -22.21 14.78
CA GLN A 186 -15.97 -22.80 13.45
C GLN A 186 -15.07 -24.01 13.20
N GLU A 187 -13.77 -23.88 13.47
CA GLU A 187 -12.79 -24.97 13.32
C GLU A 187 -13.13 -26.14 14.25
N LYS A 188 -13.49 -25.86 15.50
CA LYS A 188 -13.93 -26.87 16.47
C LYS A 188 -15.21 -27.59 16.01
N ALA A 189 -16.19 -26.86 15.49
CA ALA A 189 -17.42 -27.45 14.97
C ALA A 189 -17.16 -28.30 13.72
N ALA A 190 -16.28 -27.85 12.82
CA ALA A 190 -15.87 -28.61 11.63
C ALA A 190 -15.16 -29.92 12.01
N ALA A 191 -14.23 -29.87 12.95
CA ALA A 191 -13.52 -31.06 13.43
C ALA A 191 -14.47 -32.07 14.11
N ALA A 192 -15.43 -31.59 14.90
CA ALA A 192 -16.44 -32.45 15.51
C ALA A 192 -17.36 -33.12 14.47
N ALA A 193 -17.73 -32.39 13.41
CA ALA A 193 -18.55 -32.92 12.32
C ALA A 193 -17.78 -33.93 11.45
N GLU A 194 -16.47 -33.76 11.27
CA GLU A 194 -15.61 -34.72 10.58
C GLU A 194 -15.43 -36.01 11.39
N ALA A 195 -15.18 -35.90 12.70
CA ALA A 195 -15.03 -37.05 13.59
C ALA A 195 -16.31 -37.88 13.76
N ALA A 196 -17.47 -37.32 13.39
CA ALA A 196 -18.76 -38.01 13.43
C ALA A 196 -19.13 -38.74 12.12
N LYS A 197 -18.29 -38.64 11.07
CA LYS A 197 -18.44 -39.37 9.81
C LYS A 197 -17.63 -40.67 9.84
#